data_AF-A0A954K8K1-F1
#
_entry.id   AF-A0A954K8K1-F1
#
_cell.length_a   1.000
_cell.length_b   1.000
_cell.length_c   1.000
_cell.angle_alpha   90.00
_cell.angle_beta   90.00
_cell.angle_gamma   90.00
#
_symmetry.space_group_name_H-M   'P 1'
#
loop_
_entity.id
_entity.type
_entity.pdbx_description
1 polymer ?
#
loop_
_entity_poly.entity_id
_entity_poly.type
_entity_poly.pdbx_seq_one_letter_code
_entity_poly.pdbx_strand_id
1 'polypeptide(L)'
;MVRLVSLCVILCLILALGIMFFKVIMPFILPLFLAAVVAMISQPLLNYFIRRTRGHVRFAAGLTTTLIVSAILVPLCVGIFLGSLQLFTAIVDTLDEANWNKTVKTIREKVEISNDKFQQFVNWSHEYLEYDMDSLVTTGKSGE
;
A
#
# COMPACT_ATOMS: atom_id res chain seq x y z
N MET A 1 40.59 -3.44 -0.60
CA MET A 1 39.63 -2.39 -0.20
C MET A 1 38.29 -2.49 -0.95
N VAL A 2 38.31 -2.67 -2.29
CA VAL A 2 37.07 -2.86 -3.10
C VAL A 2 36.12 -3.97 -2.64
N ARG A 3 36.63 -5.08 -2.08
CA ARG A 3 35.77 -6.17 -1.58
C ARG A 3 34.97 -5.80 -0.32
N LEU A 4 35.55 -4.96 0.54
CA LEU A 4 34.90 -4.50 1.77
C LEU A 4 33.79 -3.50 1.43
N VAL A 5 34.04 -2.64 0.42
CA VAL A 5 33.03 -1.72 -0.13
C VAL A 5 31.85 -2.50 -0.73
N SER A 6 32.12 -3.49 -1.59
CA SER A 6 31.05 -4.32 -2.18
C SER A 6 30.23 -5.06 -1.12
N LEU A 7 30.88 -5.56 -0.06
CA LEU A 7 30.19 -6.24 1.05
C LEU A 7 29.31 -5.27 1.84
N CYS A 8 29.81 -4.06 2.12
CA CYS A 8 29.05 -3.04 2.82
C CYS A 8 27.84 -2.57 2.01
N VAL A 9 28.00 -2.37 0.70
CA VAL A 9 26.90 -2.00 -0.21
C VAL A 9 25.82 -3.07 -0.24
N ILE A 10 26.21 -4.35 -0.39
CA ILE A 10 25.24 -5.46 -0.39
C ILE A 10 24.55 -5.61 0.96
N LEU A 11 25.29 -5.46 2.06
CA LEU A 11 24.72 -5.53 3.40
C LEU A 11 23.68 -4.41 3.62
N CYS A 12 24.03 -3.18 3.28
CA CYS A 12 23.11 -2.04 3.34
C CYS A 12 21.88 -2.26 2.45
N LEU A 13 22.06 -2.79 1.24
CA LEU A 13 20.95 -3.09 0.34
C LEU A 13 20.02 -4.15 0.92
N ILE A 14 20.54 -5.25 1.46
CA ILE A 14 19.74 -6.31 2.08
C ILE A 14 18.97 -5.76 3.29
N LEU A 15 19.61 -4.95 4.13
CA LEU A 15 18.94 -4.32 5.27
C LEU A 15 17.86 -3.35 4.82
N ALA A 16 18.13 -2.50 3.83
CA ALA A 16 17.16 -1.55 3.29
C ALA A 16 15.94 -2.28 2.69
N LEU A 17 16.18 -3.31 1.87
CA LEU A 17 15.12 -4.13 1.28
C LEU A 17 14.34 -4.89 2.36
N GLY A 18 15.03 -5.47 3.35
CA GLY A 18 14.41 -6.17 4.46
C GLY A 18 13.48 -5.27 5.26
N ILE A 19 13.91 -4.04 5.58
CA ILE A 19 13.10 -3.06 6.30
C ILE A 19 11.89 -2.63 5.46
N MET A 20 12.08 -2.35 4.16
CA MET A 20 10.99 -2.00 3.26
C MET A 20 9.95 -3.12 3.17
N PHE A 21 10.39 -4.36 2.98
CA PHE A 21 9.49 -5.51 2.93
C PHE A 21 8.78 -5.74 4.26
N PHE A 22 9.49 -5.61 5.39
CA PHE A 22 8.86 -5.74 6.70
C PHE A 22 7.75 -4.70 6.89
N LYS A 23 8.00 -3.44 6.50
CA LYS A 23 6.99 -2.37 6.53
C LYS A 23 5.78 -2.69 5.66
N VAL A 24 5.99 -3.31 4.49
CA VAL A 24 4.91 -3.75 3.59
C VAL A 24 4.13 -4.92 4.19
N ILE A 25 4.80 -5.89 4.81
CA ILE A 25 4.17 -7.11 5.37
C ILE A 25 3.45 -6.84 6.69
N MET A 26 3.94 -5.92 7.51
CA MET A 26 3.37 -5.58 8.82
C MET A 26 1.83 -5.42 8.83
N PRO A 27 1.19 -4.64 7.93
CA PRO A 27 -0.27 -4.54 7.89
C PRO A 27 -0.98 -5.84 7.48
N PHE A 28 -0.27 -6.79 6.85
CA PHE A 28 -0.83 -8.08 6.43
C PHE A 28 -0.71 -9.18 7.48
N ILE A 29 0.08 -8.99 8.57
CA ILE A 29 0.23 -10.03 9.61
C ILE A 29 -1.11 -10.38 10.26
N LEU A 30 -1.92 -9.38 10.59
CA LEU A 30 -3.23 -9.61 11.21
C LEU A 30 -4.22 -10.28 10.23
N PRO A 31 -4.35 -9.84 8.96
CA PRO A 31 -5.07 -10.58 7.93
C PRO A 31 -4.59 -12.02 7.72
N LEU A 32 -3.26 -12.25 7.72
CA LEU A 32 -2.66 -13.58 7.52
C LEU A 32 -2.97 -14.51 8.72
N PHE A 33 -2.93 -13.95 9.93
CA PHE A 33 -3.37 -14.65 11.14
C PHE A 33 -4.84 -15.04 11.04
N LEU A 34 -5.70 -14.12 10.64
CA LEU A 34 -7.12 -14.40 10.49
C LEU A 34 -7.39 -15.46 9.41
N ALA A 35 -6.66 -15.42 8.29
CA ALA A 35 -6.71 -16.45 7.26
C ALA A 35 -6.28 -17.82 7.80
N ALA A 36 -5.23 -17.87 8.62
CA ALA A 36 -4.79 -19.11 9.27
C ALA A 36 -5.82 -19.66 10.27
N VAL A 37 -6.43 -18.79 11.08
CA VAL A 37 -7.51 -19.17 12.01
C VAL A 37 -8.72 -19.70 11.25
N VAL A 38 -9.14 -19.02 10.18
CA VAL A 38 -10.24 -19.48 9.31
C VAL A 38 -9.90 -20.81 8.66
N ALA A 39 -8.67 -20.99 8.17
CA ALA A 39 -8.22 -22.26 7.59
C ALA A 39 -8.22 -23.39 8.64
N MET A 40 -7.77 -23.11 9.86
CA MET A 40 -7.76 -24.05 10.99
C MET A 40 -9.18 -24.47 11.39
N ILE A 41 -10.11 -23.52 11.46
CA ILE A 41 -11.54 -23.79 11.74
C ILE A 41 -12.20 -24.52 10.55
N SER A 42 -11.75 -24.27 9.33
CA SER A 42 -12.27 -24.93 8.11
C SER A 42 -11.70 -26.33 7.89
N GLN A 43 -10.62 -26.70 8.58
CA GLN A 43 -10.01 -28.03 8.51
C GLN A 43 -10.96 -29.18 8.92
N PRO A 44 -11.73 -29.10 10.03
CA PRO A 44 -12.75 -30.11 10.33
C PRO A 44 -13.91 -30.13 9.32
N LEU A 45 -14.27 -28.99 8.75
CA LEU A 45 -15.26 -28.92 7.66
C LEU A 45 -14.76 -29.65 6.42
N LEU A 46 -13.51 -29.44 6.02
CA LEU A 46 -12.87 -30.17 4.92
C LEU A 46 -12.91 -31.69 5.18
N ASN A 47 -12.55 -32.12 6.39
CA ASN A 47 -12.61 -33.53 6.79
C ASN A 47 -14.05 -34.09 6.81
N TYR A 48 -15.06 -33.27 7.14
CA TYR A 48 -16.47 -33.66 7.06
C TYR A 48 -16.89 -33.91 5.61
N PHE A 49 -16.53 -33.02 4.69
CA PHE A 49 -16.79 -33.20 3.26
C PHE A 49 -16.02 -34.39 2.65
N ILE A 50 -14.79 -34.64 3.09
CA ILE A 50 -14.00 -35.81 2.68
C ILE A 50 -14.69 -37.12 3.14
N ARG A 51 -15.20 -37.17 4.38
CA ARG A 51 -15.99 -38.32 4.87
C ARG A 51 -17.28 -38.51 4.09
N ARG A 52 -17.96 -37.43 3.68
CA ARG A 52 -19.20 -37.51 2.90
C ARG A 52 -18.96 -37.96 1.45
N THR A 53 -17.77 -37.72 0.90
CA THR A 53 -17.41 -38.01 -0.50
C THR A 53 -16.74 -39.39 -0.70
N ARG A 54 -16.81 -40.30 0.28
CA ARG A 54 -16.36 -41.71 0.19
C ARG A 54 -14.93 -41.90 -0.38
N GLY A 55 -14.00 -40.98 -0.11
CA GLY A 55 -12.58 -41.16 -0.42
C GLY A 55 -12.07 -40.68 -1.78
N HIS A 56 -12.86 -39.98 -2.60
CA HIS A 56 -12.35 -39.32 -3.83
C HIS A 56 -11.78 -37.92 -3.53
N VAL A 57 -10.54 -37.92 -3.02
CA VAL A 57 -9.79 -36.72 -2.58
C VAL A 57 -9.68 -35.64 -3.67
N ARG A 58 -9.60 -36.02 -4.95
CA ARG A 58 -9.46 -35.08 -6.09
C ARG A 58 -10.68 -34.18 -6.29
N PHE A 59 -11.89 -34.71 -6.15
CA PHE A 59 -13.12 -33.92 -6.27
C PHE A 59 -13.39 -33.09 -5.01
N ALA A 60 -13.10 -33.65 -3.82
CA ALA A 60 -13.22 -32.92 -2.57
C ALA A 60 -12.30 -31.69 -2.53
N ALA A 61 -11.04 -31.85 -2.92
CA ALA A 61 -10.07 -30.75 -2.98
C ALA A 61 -10.50 -29.65 -3.96
N GLY A 62 -10.91 -30.02 -5.18
CA GLY A 62 -11.37 -29.07 -6.19
C GLY A 62 -12.61 -28.28 -5.74
N LEU A 63 -13.56 -28.94 -5.08
CA LEU A 63 -14.78 -28.30 -4.60
C LEU A 63 -14.49 -27.34 -3.44
N THR A 64 -13.57 -27.71 -2.53
CA THR A 64 -13.17 -26.81 -1.45
C THR A 64 -12.31 -25.63 -1.91
N THR A 65 -11.40 -25.82 -2.86
CA THR A 65 -10.64 -24.70 -3.45
C THR A 65 -11.59 -23.76 -4.19
N THR A 66 -12.53 -24.29 -4.97
CA THR A 66 -13.53 -23.48 -5.68
C THR A 66 -14.42 -22.70 -4.71
N LEU A 67 -14.87 -23.33 -3.63
CA LEU A 67 -15.71 -22.68 -2.61
C LEU A 67 -14.95 -21.53 -1.91
N ILE A 68 -13.71 -21.77 -1.48
CA ILE A 68 -12.89 -20.77 -0.78
C ILE A 68 -12.54 -19.61 -1.73
N VAL A 69 -12.10 -19.93 -2.96
CA VAL A 69 -11.81 -18.91 -3.97
C VAL A 69 -13.05 -18.11 -4.31
N SER A 70 -14.20 -18.76 -4.51
CA SER A 70 -15.48 -18.09 -4.74
C SER A 70 -15.88 -17.18 -3.58
N ALA A 71 -15.71 -17.62 -2.34
CA ALA A 71 -16.07 -16.83 -1.16
C ALA A 71 -15.28 -15.52 -1.05
N ILE A 72 -14.06 -15.48 -1.61
CA ILE A 72 -13.20 -14.29 -1.65
C ILE A 72 -13.44 -13.49 -2.94
N LEU A 73 -13.52 -14.17 -4.09
CA LEU A 73 -13.59 -13.56 -5.41
C LEU A 73 -14.95 -12.87 -5.64
N VAL A 74 -16.05 -13.46 -5.16
CA VAL A 74 -17.39 -12.88 -5.29
C VAL A 74 -17.51 -11.50 -4.62
N PRO A 75 -17.23 -11.33 -3.31
CA PRO A 75 -17.34 -10.01 -2.69
C PRO A 75 -16.36 -8.99 -3.28
N LEU A 76 -15.20 -9.44 -3.79
CA LEU A 76 -14.23 -8.59 -4.45
C LEU A 76 -14.76 -8.10 -5.82
N CYS A 77 -15.31 -8.99 -6.64
CA CYS A 77 -15.97 -8.64 -7.90
C CYS A 77 -17.17 -7.72 -7.68
N VAL A 78 -18.01 -8.02 -6.69
CA VAL A 78 -19.18 -7.19 -6.35
C VAL A 78 -18.74 -5.81 -5.85
N GLY A 79 -17.73 -5.74 -4.99
CA GLY A 79 -17.18 -4.48 -4.50
C GLY A 79 -16.61 -3.60 -5.62
N ILE A 80 -15.83 -4.21 -6.54
CA ILE A 80 -15.31 -3.50 -7.73
C ILE A 80 -16.45 -3.04 -8.64
N PHE A 81 -17.44 -3.90 -8.89
CA PHE A 81 -18.57 -3.57 -9.75
C PHE A 81 -19.40 -2.42 -9.18
N LEU A 82 -19.76 -2.47 -7.91
CA LEU A 82 -20.48 -1.39 -7.23
C LEU A 82 -19.65 -0.11 -7.13
N GLY A 83 -18.36 -0.21 -6.84
CA GLY A 83 -17.45 0.93 -6.83
C GLY A 83 -17.33 1.59 -8.20
N SER A 84 -17.28 0.80 -9.28
CA SER A 84 -17.24 1.32 -10.66
C SER A 84 -18.52 2.06 -11.02
N LEU A 85 -19.68 1.54 -10.61
CA LEU A 85 -20.96 2.23 -10.81
C LEU A 85 -21.05 3.54 -10.01
N GLN A 86 -20.60 3.54 -8.75
CA GLN A 86 -20.57 4.75 -7.92
C GLN A 86 -19.65 5.82 -8.48
N LEU A 87 -18.50 5.44 -9.04
CA LEU A 87 -17.59 6.37 -9.70
C LEU A 87 -18.23 6.96 -10.97
N PHE A 88 -18.89 6.14 -11.79
CA PHE A 88 -19.57 6.62 -12.99
C PHE A 88 -20.69 7.61 -12.65
N THR A 89 -21.54 7.30 -11.67
CA THR A 89 -22.62 8.21 -11.24
C THR A 89 -22.07 9.47 -10.59
N ALA A 90 -21.02 9.37 -9.76
CA ALA A 90 -20.40 10.55 -9.16
C ALA A 90 -19.80 11.50 -10.22
N ILE A 91 -19.21 10.96 -11.28
CA ILE A 91 -18.69 11.77 -12.39
C ILE A 91 -19.85 12.43 -13.16
N VAL A 92 -20.90 11.67 -13.49
CA VAL A 92 -22.06 12.18 -14.24
C VAL A 92 -22.84 13.23 -13.42
N ASP A 93 -23.04 13.03 -12.12
CA ASP A 93 -23.70 14.00 -11.22
C ASP A 93 -22.86 15.27 -11.04
N THR A 94 -21.52 15.17 -11.11
CA THR A 94 -20.65 16.36 -11.06
C THR A 94 -20.58 17.15 -12.38
N LEU A 95 -21.09 16.59 -13.48
CA LEU A 95 -21.18 17.25 -14.78
C LEU A 95 -22.50 18.02 -14.98
N ASP A 96 -23.48 17.88 -14.08
CA ASP A 96 -24.71 18.68 -14.12
C ASP A 96 -24.42 20.07 -13.49
N GLU A 97 -24.43 21.08 -14.35
CA GLU A 97 -23.78 22.40 -14.26
C GLU A 97 -24.18 23.32 -13.09
N ALA A 98 -25.00 22.88 -12.14
CA ALA A 98 -25.55 23.75 -11.09
C ALA A 98 -24.68 23.87 -9.82
N ASN A 99 -23.70 23.00 -9.60
CA ASN A 99 -22.92 22.97 -8.34
C ASN A 99 -21.39 23.04 -8.49
N TRP A 100 -20.88 23.16 -9.74
CA TRP A 100 -19.45 23.28 -10.06
C TRP A 100 -18.75 24.41 -9.29
N ASN A 101 -19.47 25.51 -9.06
CA ASN A 101 -18.95 26.69 -8.39
C ASN A 101 -18.70 26.48 -6.88
N LYS A 102 -19.30 25.48 -6.24
CA LYS A 102 -19.03 25.17 -4.82
C LYS A 102 -17.84 24.23 -4.67
N THR A 103 -17.77 23.18 -5.47
CA THR A 103 -16.66 22.20 -5.46
C THR A 103 -15.34 22.87 -5.84
N VAL A 104 -15.34 23.72 -6.86
CA VAL A 104 -14.14 24.47 -7.28
C VAL A 104 -13.71 25.48 -6.21
N LYS A 105 -14.65 26.07 -5.45
CA LYS A 105 -14.30 27.01 -4.37
C LYS A 105 -13.65 26.31 -3.18
N THR A 106 -14.16 25.17 -2.73
CA THR A 106 -13.55 24.44 -1.61
C THR A 106 -12.19 23.85 -1.98
N ILE A 107 -12.00 23.43 -3.24
CA ILE A 107 -10.68 23.00 -3.73
C ILE A 107 -9.72 24.20 -3.83
N ARG A 108 -10.17 25.34 -4.39
CA ARG A 108 -9.37 26.57 -4.47
C ARG A 108 -8.94 27.08 -3.09
N GLU A 109 -9.84 27.07 -2.11
CA GLU A 109 -9.56 27.51 -0.73
C GLU A 109 -8.57 26.57 -0.01
N LYS A 110 -8.66 25.25 -0.24
CA LYS A 110 -7.67 24.29 0.27
C LYS A 110 -6.32 24.39 -0.45
N VAL A 111 -6.32 24.74 -1.73
CA VAL A 111 -5.11 24.98 -2.53
C VAL A 111 -4.41 26.27 -2.10
N GLU A 112 -5.15 27.31 -1.70
CA GLU A 112 -4.58 28.57 -1.18
C GLU A 112 -3.84 28.34 0.14
N ILE A 113 -4.42 27.56 1.07
CA ILE A 113 -3.76 27.13 2.31
C ILE A 113 -2.53 26.23 2.04
N SER A 114 -2.56 25.45 0.95
CA SER A 114 -1.41 24.64 0.53
C SER A 114 -0.29 25.47 -0.09
N ASN A 115 -0.60 26.59 -0.76
CA ASN A 115 0.39 27.47 -1.37
C ASN A 115 1.24 28.17 -0.30
N ASP A 116 0.64 28.65 0.79
CA ASP A 116 1.39 29.24 1.91
C ASP A 116 2.31 28.22 2.60
N LYS A 117 1.83 26.99 2.80
CA LYS A 117 2.65 25.90 3.35
C LYS A 117 3.76 25.45 2.38
N PHE A 118 3.50 25.49 1.07
CA PHE A 118 4.52 25.22 0.05
C PHE A 118 5.62 26.30 0.07
N GLN A 119 5.25 27.58 0.15
CA GLN A 119 6.21 28.67 0.22
C GLN A 119 7.04 28.62 1.51
N GLN A 120 6.42 28.30 2.64
CA GLN A 120 7.13 28.07 3.90
C GLN A 120 8.13 26.90 3.78
N PHE A 121 7.75 25.82 3.10
CA PHE A 121 8.62 24.67 2.89
C PHE A 121 9.80 24.99 1.96
N VAL A 122 9.57 25.75 0.89
CA VAL A 122 10.63 26.20 -0.04
C VAL A 122 11.63 27.11 0.67
N ASN A 123 11.16 28.09 1.45
CA ASN A 123 12.04 28.98 2.21
C ASN A 123 12.86 28.23 3.27
N TRP A 124 12.23 27.32 4.02
CA TRP A 124 12.94 26.47 4.98
C TRP A 124 14.01 25.62 4.29
N SER A 125 13.72 25.09 3.09
CA SER A 125 14.70 24.31 2.34
C SER A 125 15.90 25.14 1.91
N HIS A 126 15.70 26.40 1.52
CA HIS A 126 16.80 27.31 1.17
C HIS A 126 17.72 27.58 2.37
N GLU A 127 17.16 27.83 3.56
CA GLU A 127 17.93 28.06 4.79
C GLU A 127 18.77 26.84 5.20
N TYR A 128 18.25 25.63 4.96
CA TYR A 128 18.96 24.38 5.29
C TYR A 128 20.02 24.02 4.25
N LEU A 129 19.75 24.27 2.96
CA LEU A 129 20.70 24.03 1.88
C LEU A 129 21.87 25.02 1.90
N GLU A 130 21.66 26.25 2.41
CA GLU A 130 22.71 27.26 2.51
C GLU A 130 23.68 26.97 3.67
N TYR A 131 23.18 26.43 4.80
CA TYR A 131 24.02 25.96 5.92
C TYR A 131 24.90 24.74 5.55
N ASP A 132 24.36 23.80 4.78
CA ASP A 132 25.11 22.61 4.33
C ASP A 132 26.24 23.01 3.36
N MET A 133 25.98 23.91 2.42
CA MET A 133 26.96 24.38 1.44
C MET A 133 28.13 25.16 2.07
N ASP A 134 27.89 25.96 3.10
CA ASP A 134 28.95 26.75 3.77
C ASP A 134 29.83 25.87 4.68
N SER A 135 29.25 24.80 5.26
CA SER A 135 30.00 23.81 6.04
C SER A 135 30.95 22.97 5.18
N LEU A 136 30.58 22.67 3.93
CA LEU A 136 31.42 21.93 2.98
C LEU A 136 32.53 22.81 2.37
N VAL A 137 32.30 24.12 2.22
CA VAL A 137 33.30 25.08 1.73
C VAL A 137 34.37 25.39 2.78
N THR A 138 34.00 25.44 4.07
CA THR A 138 34.93 25.75 5.17
C THR A 138 35.80 24.55 5.57
N THR A 139 35.28 23.32 5.52
CA THR A 139 36.08 22.09 5.77
C THR A 139 37.06 21.76 4.63
N GLY A 140 36.81 22.22 3.39
CA GLY A 140 37.75 22.03 2.28
C GLY A 140 39.00 22.92 2.34
N LYS A 141 39.03 23.97 3.17
CA LYS A 141 40.09 24.98 3.19
C LYS A 141 41.09 24.84 4.36
N SER A 142 40.90 23.86 5.24
CA SER A 142 41.75 23.64 6.43
C SER A 142 42.55 22.32 6.36
N GLY A 143 42.81 21.81 5.15
CA GLY A 143 43.52 20.57 4.90
C GLY A 143 44.63 20.66 3.83
N GLU A 144 45.10 21.87 3.50
CA GLU A 144 46.31 22.12 2.69
C GLU A 144 47.36 22.87 3.51
#